data_AF-A0A7C4SSH7-F1
#
_entry.id   AF-A0A7C4SSH7-F1
#
_cell.length_a   1.000
_cell.length_b   1.000
_cell.length_c   1.000
_cell.angle_alpha   90.00
_cell.angle_beta   90.00
_cell.angle_gamma   90.00
#
_symmetry.space_group_name_H-M   'P 1'
#
loop_
_entity.id
_entity.type
_entity.pdbx_description
1 polymer ?
#
loop_
_entity_poly.entity_id
_entity_poly.type
_entity_poly.pdbx_seq_one_letter_code
_entity_poly.pdbx_strand_id
1 'polypeptide(L)'
;MKFLPSILLLSLLLPNAASADNVQALIDEISSRRVDMERLDEASAVLLREKRRIEWDLEDGARRIQRHKETHPAGKILPDLELGRMLAQSRDLSERLAELGRQINQLESEKRNTRQGLLDLYERLVERLAGQARQSQGERRGGLLALLQRVRAERDALRDNPADAPLRPDRLFEESLLASDDPEELSESADAVRDEQDRLRRELLRLDRAVAQQQADRRLEMEMRDFLSERSVFGEESRTLKLGSSSATSKTNAQGADRDTPPAGFEWGGGYDAGANLPGASGAASGDPLSGRTPMALDPDRIPATRSDPGDASSIQARRQQIVERLKKLQLLHDRLRDKAETLLEQP
;
A
#
# COMPACT_ATOMS: atom_id res chain seq x y z
N MET A 1 0.60 10.13 -5.46
CA MET A 1 -0.52 9.17 -5.63
C MET A 1 -1.74 9.77 -4.96
N LYS A 2 -2.81 10.07 -5.71
CA LYS A 2 -4.05 10.58 -5.12
C LYS A 2 -4.78 9.39 -4.49
N PHE A 3 -4.79 9.30 -3.16
CA PHE A 3 -5.64 8.33 -2.46
C PHE A 3 -7.09 8.73 -2.71
N LEU A 4 -7.75 8.09 -3.68
CA LEU A 4 -9.18 8.31 -3.88
C LEU A 4 -9.93 7.90 -2.60
N PRO A 5 -10.87 8.73 -2.10
CA PRO A 5 -11.59 8.48 -0.86
C PRO A 5 -12.68 7.45 -1.11
N SER A 6 -12.31 6.19 -1.36
CA SER A 6 -13.27 5.10 -1.58
C SER A 6 -14.04 4.70 -0.31
N ILE A 7 -13.82 5.35 0.84
CA ILE A 7 -14.45 4.99 2.13
C ILE A 7 -15.82 5.66 2.29
N LEU A 8 -16.10 6.77 1.60
CA LEU A 8 -17.34 7.55 1.78
C LEU A 8 -18.62 6.83 1.30
N LEU A 9 -18.51 5.71 0.59
CA LEU A 9 -19.65 5.00 0.00
C LEU A 9 -20.19 3.84 0.86
N LEU A 10 -19.60 3.57 2.04
CA LEU A 10 -19.90 2.35 2.81
C LEU A 10 -20.92 2.50 3.96
N SER A 11 -21.46 3.70 4.20
CA SER A 11 -22.41 3.95 5.29
C SER A 11 -23.83 3.39 5.05
N LEU A 12 -24.10 2.79 3.88
CA LEU A 12 -25.47 2.47 3.44
C LEU A 12 -25.96 1.04 3.70
N LEU A 13 -25.20 0.14 4.33
CA LEU A 13 -25.55 -1.30 4.34
C LEU A 13 -25.70 -2.02 5.70
N LEU A 14 -25.68 -1.33 6.85
CA LEU A 14 -25.82 -2.01 8.15
C LEU A 14 -26.96 -1.47 9.03
N PRO A 15 -28.16 -2.06 8.98
CA PRO A 15 -29.27 -1.69 9.86
C PRO A 15 -29.18 -2.48 11.18
N ASN A 16 -28.41 -2.02 12.16
CA ASN A 16 -28.61 -2.42 13.57
C ASN A 16 -27.98 -1.38 14.52
N ALA A 17 -28.82 -0.60 15.18
CA ALA A 17 -28.48 0.69 15.79
C ALA A 17 -27.55 0.62 17.02
N ALA A 18 -27.56 -0.45 17.83
CA ALA A 18 -26.86 -0.41 19.12
C ALA A 18 -25.35 -0.73 19.07
N SER A 19 -24.86 -1.39 18.02
CA SER A 19 -23.42 -1.71 17.85
C SER A 19 -22.75 -0.92 16.72
N ALA A 20 -23.54 -0.15 15.96
CA ALA A 20 -23.07 0.68 14.86
C ALA A 20 -22.35 1.94 15.36
N ASP A 21 -22.84 2.54 16.45
CA ASP A 21 -22.35 3.84 16.95
C ASP A 21 -20.84 3.86 17.20
N ASN A 22 -20.28 2.80 17.78
CA ASN A 22 -18.84 2.77 18.09
C ASN A 22 -17.96 2.45 16.87
N VAL A 23 -18.47 1.75 15.84
CA VAL A 23 -17.71 1.52 14.60
C VAL A 23 -17.69 2.80 13.78
N GLN A 24 -18.83 3.49 13.73
CA GLN A 24 -18.94 4.78 13.05
C GLN A 24 -18.01 5.82 13.69
N ALA A 25 -17.95 5.90 15.03
CA ALA A 25 -17.02 6.79 15.72
C ALA A 25 -15.54 6.54 15.34
N LEU A 26 -15.13 5.27 15.21
CA LEU A 26 -13.76 4.93 14.77
C LEU A 26 -13.51 5.33 13.31
N ILE A 27 -14.51 5.16 12.43
CA ILE A 27 -14.40 5.57 11.02
C ILE A 27 -14.29 7.10 10.91
N ASP A 28 -15.07 7.84 11.69
CA ASP A 28 -15.04 9.30 11.72
C ASP A 28 -13.68 9.80 12.26
N GLU A 29 -13.13 9.14 13.30
CA GLU A 29 -11.80 9.44 13.83
C GLU A 29 -10.67 9.11 12.84
N ILE A 30 -10.75 7.97 12.15
CA ILE A 30 -9.80 7.63 11.08
C ILE A 30 -9.87 8.68 9.95
N SER A 31 -11.07 9.12 9.60
CA SER A 31 -11.28 10.10 8.54
C SER A 31 -10.72 11.47 8.92
N SER A 32 -10.95 11.94 10.15
CA SER A 32 -10.37 13.21 10.63
C SER A 32 -8.85 13.15 10.66
N ARG A 33 -8.26 12.06 11.17
CA ARG A 33 -6.81 11.85 11.20
C ARG A 33 -6.17 11.78 9.81
N ARG A 34 -6.87 11.24 8.81
CA ARG A 34 -6.41 11.26 7.42
C ARG A 34 -6.36 12.67 6.86
N VAL A 35 -7.37 13.50 7.15
CA VAL A 35 -7.37 14.91 6.76
C VAL A 35 -6.22 15.67 7.43
N ASP A 36 -5.96 15.39 8.72
CA ASP A 36 -4.82 16.00 9.41
C ASP A 36 -3.48 15.58 8.80
N MET A 37 -3.32 14.31 8.40
CA MET A 37 -2.12 13.83 7.70
C MET A 37 -1.93 14.54 6.35
N GLU A 38 -3.00 14.75 5.58
CA GLU A 38 -2.95 15.50 4.31
C GLU A 38 -2.55 16.97 4.53
N ARG A 39 -3.10 17.62 5.56
CA ARG A 39 -2.71 18.99 5.94
C ARG A 39 -1.24 19.08 6.33
N LEU A 40 -0.73 18.09 7.07
CA LEU A 40 0.70 18.02 7.42
C LEU A 40 1.55 17.84 6.16
N ASP A 41 1.15 16.97 5.22
CA ASP A 41 1.86 16.80 3.95
C ASP A 41 1.91 18.08 3.12
N GLU A 42 0.79 18.82 3.04
CA GLU A 42 0.73 20.12 2.37
C GLU A 42 1.65 21.16 3.04
N ALA A 43 1.59 21.27 4.37
CA ALA A 43 2.45 22.17 5.14
C ALA A 43 3.94 21.83 4.96
N SER A 44 4.31 20.56 4.99
CA SER A 44 5.68 20.10 4.69
C SER A 44 6.12 20.51 3.28
N ALA A 45 5.24 20.33 2.29
CA ALA A 45 5.54 20.71 0.91
C ALA A 45 5.70 22.23 0.74
N VAL A 46 5.03 23.06 1.54
CA VAL A 46 5.24 24.52 1.57
C VAL A 46 6.61 24.84 2.16
N LEU A 47 6.94 24.32 3.35
CA LEU A 47 8.23 24.58 4.01
C LEU A 47 9.42 24.11 3.17
N LEU A 48 9.32 22.96 2.50
CA LEU A 48 10.37 22.47 1.61
C LEU A 48 10.56 23.34 0.36
N ARG A 49 9.49 23.96 -0.15
CA ARG A 49 9.60 24.93 -1.26
C ARG A 49 10.28 26.21 -0.80
N GLU A 50 9.95 26.69 0.39
CA GLU A 50 10.58 27.87 0.98
C GLU A 50 12.05 27.65 1.29
N LYS A 51 12.39 26.49 1.88
CA LYS A 51 13.78 26.07 2.12
C LYS A 51 14.61 26.13 0.83
N ARG A 52 14.13 25.49 -0.24
CA ARG A 52 14.83 25.49 -1.55
C ARG A 52 15.01 26.90 -2.12
N ARG A 53 14.04 27.79 -1.89
CA ARG A 53 14.14 29.18 -2.32
C ARG A 53 15.25 29.92 -1.57
N ILE A 54 15.32 29.76 -0.24
CA ILE A 54 16.36 30.40 0.58
C ILE A 54 17.74 29.81 0.25
N GLU A 55 17.85 28.51 0.01
CA GLU A 55 19.08 27.87 -0.47
C GLU A 55 19.56 28.52 -1.78
N TRP A 56 18.65 28.76 -2.72
CA TRP A 56 18.97 29.45 -3.97
C TRP A 56 19.39 30.92 -3.74
N ASP A 57 18.70 31.65 -2.86
CA ASP A 57 19.02 33.05 -2.53
C ASP A 57 20.41 33.16 -1.86
N LEU A 58 20.78 32.19 -1.02
CA LEU A 58 22.11 32.10 -0.40
C LEU A 58 23.19 31.84 -1.45
N GLU A 59 22.95 30.92 -2.38
CA GLU A 59 23.90 30.62 -3.46
C GLU A 59 24.13 31.83 -4.38
N ASP A 60 23.07 32.56 -4.75
CA ASP A 60 23.18 33.80 -5.51
C ASP A 60 23.92 34.89 -4.71
N GLY A 61 23.60 35.04 -3.42
CA GLY A 61 24.28 35.95 -2.51
C GLY A 61 25.79 35.68 -2.43
N ALA A 62 26.19 34.41 -2.32
CA ALA A 62 27.59 34.00 -2.30
C ALA A 62 28.31 34.38 -3.61
N ARG A 63 27.68 34.11 -4.77
CA ARG A 63 28.21 34.50 -6.08
C ARG A 63 28.37 36.02 -6.22
N ARG A 64 27.42 36.80 -5.70
CA ARG A 64 27.48 38.28 -5.72
C ARG A 64 28.60 38.81 -4.84
N ILE A 65 28.75 38.29 -3.62
CA ILE A 65 29.84 38.64 -2.72
C ILE A 65 31.20 38.34 -3.37
N GLN A 66 31.33 37.19 -4.04
CA GLN A 66 32.56 36.82 -4.73
C GLN A 66 32.92 37.79 -5.86
N ARG A 67 31.96 38.12 -6.74
CA ARG A 67 32.16 39.11 -7.81
C ARG A 67 32.51 40.50 -7.26
N HIS A 68 31.91 40.88 -6.13
CA HIS A 68 32.18 42.16 -5.48
C HIS A 68 33.61 42.23 -4.95
N LYS A 69 34.08 41.15 -4.31
CA LYS A 69 35.47 40.99 -3.85
C LYS A 69 36.48 41.06 -5.00
N GLU A 70 36.15 40.44 -6.13
CA GLU A 70 37.00 40.46 -7.34
C GLU A 70 37.08 41.87 -7.96
N THR A 71 35.96 42.60 -7.96
CA THR A 71 35.90 43.97 -8.52
C THR A 71 36.54 45.00 -7.59
N HIS A 72 36.48 44.79 -6.28
CA HIS A 72 36.99 45.69 -5.24
C HIS A 72 38.03 45.00 -4.35
N PRO A 73 39.26 44.77 -4.85
CA PRO A 73 40.31 44.14 -4.06
C PRO A 73 40.65 44.97 -2.81
N ALA A 74 41.01 44.28 -1.72
CA ALA A 74 41.09 44.77 -0.34
C ALA A 74 42.16 45.85 -0.03
N GLY A 75 42.55 46.68 -0.99
CA GLY A 75 43.56 47.74 -0.84
C GLY A 75 43.02 49.14 -0.49
N LYS A 76 41.70 49.34 -0.41
CA LYS A 76 41.12 50.63 -0.01
C LYS A 76 40.91 50.66 1.51
N ILE A 77 41.46 51.68 2.16
CA ILE A 77 41.48 51.90 3.63
C ILE A 77 40.06 52.08 4.24
N LEU A 78 39.03 52.25 3.41
CA LEU A 78 37.67 52.49 3.85
C LEU A 78 36.86 51.17 3.91
N PRO A 79 36.08 50.94 4.99
CA PRO A 79 35.23 49.76 5.10
C PRO A 79 34.17 49.75 4.00
N ASP A 80 34.02 48.60 3.35
CA ASP A 80 33.04 48.38 2.29
C ASP A 80 31.66 48.12 2.89
N LEU A 81 30.84 49.17 2.95
CA LEU A 81 29.49 49.13 3.51
C LEU A 81 28.57 48.19 2.72
N GLU A 82 28.79 48.04 1.41
CA GLU A 82 27.97 47.18 0.57
C GLU A 82 28.24 45.70 0.85
N LEU A 83 29.52 45.33 0.93
CA LEU A 83 29.92 43.98 1.34
C LEU A 83 29.38 43.64 2.73
N GLY A 84 29.48 44.58 3.68
CA GLY A 84 28.91 44.41 5.02
C GLY A 84 27.41 44.12 5.00
N ARG A 85 26.65 44.83 4.15
CA ARG A 85 25.21 44.59 3.97
C ARG A 85 24.92 43.22 3.34
N MET A 86 25.68 42.80 2.33
CA MET A 86 25.51 41.47 1.71
C MET A 86 25.79 40.34 2.70
N LEU A 87 26.83 40.47 3.51
CA LEU A 87 27.17 39.51 4.55
C LEU A 87 26.09 39.44 5.64
N ALA A 88 25.56 40.58 6.08
CA ALA A 88 24.44 40.63 7.03
C ALA A 88 23.21 39.91 6.46
N GLN A 89 22.84 40.18 5.20
CA GLN A 89 21.74 39.49 4.53
C GLN A 89 21.97 37.97 4.43
N SER A 90 23.18 37.53 4.10
CA SER A 90 23.52 36.10 4.05
C SER A 90 23.40 35.43 5.43
N ARG A 91 23.76 36.14 6.50
CA ARG A 91 23.58 35.66 7.87
C ARG A 91 22.09 35.52 8.22
N ASP A 92 21.28 36.53 7.93
CA ASP A 92 19.84 36.50 8.17
C ASP A 92 19.15 35.34 7.42
N LEU A 93 19.54 35.09 6.17
CA LEU A 93 19.05 33.96 5.38
C LEU A 93 19.47 32.61 5.97
N SER A 94 20.69 32.51 6.49
CA SER A 94 21.19 31.29 7.14
C SER A 94 20.44 31.01 8.44
N GLU A 95 20.15 32.04 9.24
CA GLU A 95 19.34 31.93 10.46
C GLU A 95 17.91 31.47 10.14
N ARG A 96 17.29 32.01 9.07
CA ARG A 96 15.98 31.54 8.57
C ARG A 96 16.01 30.09 8.08
N LEU A 97 17.07 29.69 7.38
CA LEU A 97 17.23 28.32 6.90
C LEU A 97 17.30 27.33 8.07
N ALA A 98 18.03 27.69 9.13
CA ALA A 98 18.12 26.89 10.35
C ALA A 98 16.75 26.76 11.04
N GLU A 99 15.98 27.85 11.11
CA GLU A 99 14.64 27.84 11.69
C GLU A 99 13.66 26.97 10.88
N LEU A 100 13.66 27.08 9.55
CA LEU A 100 12.89 26.18 8.67
C LEU A 100 13.28 24.70 8.88
N GLY A 101 14.57 24.43 9.08
CA GLY A 101 15.04 23.08 9.42
C GLY A 101 14.39 22.52 10.67
N ARG A 102 14.25 23.33 11.74
CA ARG A 102 13.56 22.93 12.98
C ARG A 102 12.08 22.70 12.74
N GLN A 103 11.42 23.58 12.00
CA GLN A 103 9.99 23.47 11.68
C GLN A 103 9.68 22.21 10.86
N ILE A 104 10.51 21.89 9.87
CA ILE A 104 10.38 20.64 9.09
C ILE A 104 10.52 19.43 10.01
N ASN A 105 11.54 19.40 10.87
CA ASN A 105 11.75 18.28 11.81
C ASN A 105 10.57 18.11 12.79
N GLN A 106 10.02 19.22 13.29
CA GLN A 106 8.83 19.20 14.16
C GLN A 106 7.64 18.61 13.41
N LEU A 107 7.35 19.09 12.21
CA LEU A 107 6.24 18.63 11.38
C LEU A 107 6.40 17.13 11.03
N GLU A 108 7.61 16.68 10.70
CA GLU A 108 7.89 15.26 10.48
C GLU A 108 7.63 14.41 11.72
N SER A 109 7.89 14.93 12.92
CA SER A 109 7.56 14.24 14.16
C SER A 109 6.05 14.15 14.38
N GLU A 110 5.31 15.23 14.11
CA GLU A 110 3.84 15.28 14.18
C GLU A 110 3.18 14.33 13.18
N LYS A 111 3.73 14.26 11.95
CA LYS A 111 3.30 13.32 10.92
C LYS A 111 3.50 11.88 11.35
N ARG A 112 4.68 11.54 11.89
CA ARG A 112 4.97 10.20 12.43
C ARG A 112 4.01 9.82 13.56
N ASN A 113 3.76 10.73 14.50
CA ASN A 113 2.82 10.51 15.60
C ASN A 113 1.38 10.32 15.09
N THR A 114 0.93 11.14 14.14
CA THR A 114 -0.40 11.03 13.52
C THR A 114 -0.57 9.71 12.77
N ARG A 115 0.46 9.28 12.04
CA ARG A 115 0.48 7.98 11.34
C ARG A 115 0.41 6.81 12.31
N GLN A 116 1.15 6.86 13.42
CA GLN A 116 1.09 5.82 14.45
C GLN A 116 -0.32 5.76 15.06
N GLY A 117 -0.90 6.92 15.40
CA GLY A 117 -2.29 6.98 15.86
C GLY A 117 -3.29 6.40 14.87
N LEU A 118 -3.12 6.63 13.56
CA LEU A 118 -3.93 6.01 12.51
C LEU A 118 -3.80 4.48 12.51
N LEU A 119 -2.58 3.94 12.62
CA LEU A 119 -2.35 2.49 12.67
C LEU A 119 -3.05 1.85 13.89
N ASP A 120 -2.98 2.50 15.05
CA ASP A 120 -3.67 2.03 16.26
C ASP A 120 -5.20 2.03 16.09
N LEU A 121 -5.76 3.05 15.43
CA LEU A 121 -7.19 3.11 15.11
C LEU A 121 -7.61 2.01 14.13
N TYR A 122 -6.77 1.73 13.12
CA TYR A 122 -6.99 0.61 12.20
C TYR A 122 -6.98 -0.73 12.91
N GLU A 123 -6.06 -0.94 13.84
CA GLU A 123 -5.99 -2.18 14.61
C GLU A 123 -7.26 -2.40 15.43
N ARG A 124 -7.71 -1.38 16.17
CA ARG A 124 -8.99 -1.41 16.91
C ARG A 124 -10.19 -1.68 16.01
N LEU A 125 -10.22 -1.07 14.82
CA LEU A 125 -11.29 -1.28 13.85
C LEU A 125 -11.30 -2.73 13.33
N VAL A 126 -10.12 -3.29 13.01
CA VAL A 126 -9.98 -4.69 12.57
C VAL A 126 -10.42 -5.66 13.66
N GLU A 127 -10.01 -5.45 14.91
CA GLU A 127 -10.42 -6.29 16.05
C GLU A 127 -11.94 -6.26 16.23
N ARG A 128 -12.54 -5.07 16.15
CA ARG A 128 -13.97 -4.88 16.32
C ARG A 128 -14.78 -5.55 15.19
N LEU A 129 -14.37 -5.35 13.94
CA LEU A 129 -14.99 -6.01 12.78
C LEU A 129 -14.83 -7.54 12.85
N ALA A 130 -13.68 -8.03 13.31
CA ALA A 130 -13.45 -9.46 13.49
C ALA A 130 -14.39 -10.04 14.56
N GLY A 131 -14.58 -9.34 15.68
CA GLY A 131 -15.53 -9.71 16.73
C GLY A 131 -16.98 -9.77 16.22
N GLN A 132 -17.42 -8.76 15.48
CA GLN A 132 -18.75 -8.71 14.87
C GLN A 132 -18.95 -9.81 13.82
N ALA A 133 -17.94 -10.10 13.00
CA ALA A 133 -17.98 -11.16 12.00
C ALA A 133 -18.10 -12.56 12.63
N ARG A 134 -17.50 -12.79 13.80
CA ARG A 134 -17.64 -14.05 14.56
C ARG A 134 -19.05 -14.26 15.11
N GLN A 135 -19.74 -13.18 15.48
CA GLN A 135 -21.10 -13.22 16.05
C GLN A 135 -22.19 -13.22 14.98
N SER A 136 -21.86 -12.85 13.74
CA SER A 136 -22.82 -12.74 12.63
C SER A 136 -22.91 -14.03 11.81
N GLN A 137 -24.03 -14.23 11.10
CA GLN A 137 -24.22 -15.34 10.16
C GLN A 137 -24.74 -14.86 8.80
N GLY A 138 -24.70 -15.75 7.80
CA GLY A 138 -25.22 -15.50 6.45
C GLY A 138 -24.52 -14.36 5.71
N GLU A 139 -25.29 -13.60 4.93
CA GLU A 139 -24.82 -12.48 4.10
C GLU A 139 -24.11 -11.40 4.91
N ARG A 140 -24.61 -11.13 6.13
CA ARG A 140 -24.02 -10.14 7.05
C ARG A 140 -22.57 -10.46 7.40
N ARG A 141 -22.28 -11.74 7.66
CA ARG A 141 -20.91 -12.19 7.92
C ARG A 141 -20.03 -12.02 6.68
N GLY A 142 -20.56 -12.33 5.49
CA GLY A 142 -19.86 -12.11 4.23
C GLY A 142 -19.44 -10.64 4.04
N GLY A 143 -20.37 -9.70 4.25
CA GLY A 143 -20.09 -8.26 4.15
C GLY A 143 -19.03 -7.78 5.16
N LEU A 144 -19.11 -8.23 6.41
CA LEU A 144 -18.10 -7.88 7.44
C LEU A 144 -16.72 -8.43 7.12
N LEU A 145 -16.62 -9.64 6.57
CA LEU A 145 -15.34 -10.22 6.16
C LEU A 145 -14.70 -9.47 5.00
N ALA A 146 -15.49 -9.07 3.99
CA ALA A 146 -15.02 -8.25 2.88
C ALA A 146 -14.50 -6.88 3.37
N LEU A 147 -15.24 -6.24 4.27
CA LEU A 147 -14.81 -4.98 4.89
C LEU A 147 -13.51 -5.16 5.68
N LEU A 148 -13.41 -6.22 6.49
CA LEU A 148 -12.22 -6.53 7.27
C LEU A 148 -10.99 -6.77 6.40
N GLN A 149 -11.12 -7.47 5.27
CA GLN A 149 -10.01 -7.64 4.32
C GLN A 149 -9.55 -6.30 3.76
N ARG A 150 -10.50 -5.45 3.38
CA ARG A 150 -10.19 -4.11 2.88
C ARG A 150 -9.49 -3.23 3.91
N VAL A 151 -9.99 -3.20 5.15
CA VAL A 151 -9.37 -2.42 6.24
C VAL A 151 -7.95 -2.93 6.54
N ARG A 152 -7.72 -4.25 6.47
CA ARG A 152 -6.37 -4.82 6.59
C ARG A 152 -5.45 -4.36 5.46
N ALA A 153 -5.91 -4.43 4.20
CA ALA A 153 -5.14 -3.95 3.07
C ALA A 153 -4.79 -2.45 3.19
N GLU A 154 -5.72 -1.62 3.66
CA GLU A 154 -5.46 -0.20 3.90
C GLU A 154 -4.44 0.03 5.03
N ARG A 155 -4.54 -0.72 6.13
CA ARG A 155 -3.56 -0.69 7.22
C ARG A 155 -2.19 -1.14 6.74
N ASP A 156 -2.13 -2.22 5.97
CA ASP A 156 -0.87 -2.78 5.48
C ASP A 156 -0.22 -1.84 4.47
N ALA A 157 -1.01 -1.22 3.58
CA ALA A 157 -0.53 -0.12 2.74
C ALA A 157 0.00 1.07 3.56
N LEU A 158 -0.68 1.45 4.65
CA LEU A 158 -0.20 2.50 5.56
C LEU A 158 1.05 2.07 6.32
N ARG A 159 1.26 0.78 6.58
CA ARG A 159 2.46 0.25 7.23
C ARG A 159 3.64 0.19 6.26
N ASP A 160 3.38 -0.25 5.04
CA ASP A 160 4.39 -0.52 4.04
C ASP A 160 4.85 0.72 3.29
N ASN A 161 4.02 1.77 3.22
CA ASN A 161 4.40 3.06 2.63
C ASN A 161 5.57 3.67 3.41
N PRO A 162 6.82 3.51 2.96
CA PRO A 162 7.99 3.91 3.71
C PRO A 162 8.33 5.37 3.40
N ALA A 163 7.35 6.20 3.03
CA ALA A 163 7.54 7.65 2.90
C ALA A 163 8.07 8.31 4.20
N ASP A 164 8.06 7.58 5.33
CA ASP A 164 8.68 7.95 6.61
C ASP A 164 9.88 7.06 7.01
N ALA A 165 10.34 6.13 6.15
CA ALA A 165 11.75 5.74 6.23
C ALA A 165 12.51 7.03 5.92
N PRO A 166 13.44 7.48 6.76
CA PRO A 166 14.09 8.77 6.56
C PRO A 166 14.74 8.76 5.18
N LEU A 167 14.02 9.32 4.21
CA LEU A 167 14.55 9.85 2.98
C LEU A 167 15.28 11.11 3.44
N ARG A 168 16.41 10.88 4.11
CA ARG A 168 17.43 11.91 4.27
C ARG A 168 17.68 12.49 2.88
N PRO A 169 17.90 13.81 2.78
CA PRO A 169 18.09 14.46 1.50
C PRO A 169 19.37 13.94 0.83
N ASP A 170 19.20 12.98 -0.07
CA ASP A 170 20.18 12.29 -0.94
C ASP A 170 21.08 13.23 -1.79
N ARG A 171 20.97 14.55 -1.64
CA ARG A 171 21.81 15.52 -2.39
C ARG A 171 22.51 16.51 -1.48
N LEU A 172 21.78 17.06 -0.51
CA LEU A 172 22.38 17.98 0.48
C LEU A 172 23.34 17.26 1.42
N PHE A 173 23.12 15.96 1.70
CA PHE A 173 24.06 15.17 2.49
C PHE A 173 25.36 14.88 1.71
N GLU A 174 25.29 14.65 0.40
CA GLU A 174 26.48 14.35 -0.41
C GLU A 174 27.42 15.57 -0.53
N GLU A 175 26.86 16.74 -0.81
CA GLU A 175 27.63 17.98 -0.93
C GLU A 175 28.18 18.44 0.43
N SER A 176 27.41 18.27 1.51
CA SER A 176 27.85 18.63 2.86
C SER A 176 28.97 17.71 3.39
N LEU A 177 28.96 16.42 3.08
CA LEU A 177 29.99 15.49 3.54
C LEU A 177 31.32 15.70 2.81
N LEU A 178 31.28 16.10 1.53
CA LEU A 178 32.47 16.37 0.73
C LEU A 178 33.03 17.79 0.95
N ALA A 179 32.32 18.65 1.68
CA ALA A 179 32.72 20.03 1.93
C ALA A 179 33.76 20.19 3.05
N SER A 180 33.98 19.19 3.90
CA SER A 180 35.03 19.25 4.92
C SER A 180 36.42 19.08 4.30
N ASP A 181 37.37 19.90 4.72
CA ASP A 181 38.78 19.85 4.30
C ASP A 181 39.68 19.20 5.38
N ASP A 182 39.09 18.72 6.48
CA ASP A 182 39.80 17.97 7.51
C ASP A 182 39.82 16.47 7.16
N PRO A 183 41.00 15.83 7.02
CA PRO A 183 41.09 14.41 6.71
C PRO A 183 40.48 13.52 7.81
N GLU A 184 40.50 13.94 9.09
CA GLU A 184 39.89 13.15 10.18
C GLU A 184 38.36 13.14 10.05
N GLU A 185 37.73 14.30 9.83
CA GLU A 185 36.28 14.41 9.64
C GLU A 185 35.79 13.64 8.39
N LEU A 186 36.57 13.66 7.30
CA LEU A 186 36.28 12.89 6.10
C LEU A 186 36.33 11.38 6.35
N SER A 187 37.26 10.92 7.19
CA SER A 187 37.35 9.50 7.58
C SER A 187 36.18 9.04 8.44
N GLU A 188 35.78 9.84 9.43
CA GLU A 188 34.59 9.57 10.26
C GLU A 188 33.30 9.57 9.42
N SER A 189 33.22 10.49 8.46
CA SER A 189 32.14 10.53 7.48
C SER A 189 32.08 9.28 6.61
N ALA A 190 33.23 8.74 6.18
CA ALA A 190 33.30 7.51 5.42
C ALA A 190 32.84 6.29 6.23
N ASP A 191 33.20 6.21 7.52
CA ASP A 191 32.73 5.16 8.43
C ASP A 191 31.21 5.25 8.65
N ALA A 192 30.66 6.45 8.85
CA ALA A 192 29.21 6.65 8.95
C ALA A 192 28.46 6.19 7.69
N VAL A 193 29.05 6.42 6.51
CA VAL A 193 28.50 5.94 5.24
C VAL A 193 28.56 4.41 5.14
N ARG A 194 29.63 3.80 5.62
CA ARG A 194 29.79 2.34 5.68
C ARG A 194 28.75 1.69 6.61
N ASP A 195 28.49 2.27 7.76
CA ASP A 195 27.45 1.80 8.69
C ASP A 195 26.05 1.85 8.05
N GLU A 196 25.74 2.91 7.30
CA GLU A 196 24.49 3.02 6.56
C GLU A 196 24.43 2.00 5.40
N GLN A 197 25.54 1.72 4.71
CA GLN A 197 25.61 0.64 3.74
C GLN A 197 25.31 -0.71 4.38
N ASP A 198 25.91 -1.02 5.54
CA ASP A 198 25.69 -2.30 6.23
C ASP A 198 24.27 -2.42 6.79
N ARG A 199 23.66 -1.31 7.19
CA ARG A 199 22.22 -1.26 7.50
C ARG A 199 21.36 -1.59 6.27
N LEU A 200 21.62 -0.95 5.13
CA LEU A 200 20.87 -1.21 3.88
C LEU A 200 21.09 -2.63 3.35
N ARG A 201 22.29 -3.20 3.47
CA ARG A 201 22.57 -4.61 3.13
C ARG A 201 21.74 -5.57 3.98
N ARG A 202 21.61 -5.31 5.29
CA ARG A 202 20.75 -6.11 6.19
C ARG A 202 19.27 -6.01 5.79
N GLU A 203 18.82 -4.82 5.41
CA GLU A 203 17.44 -4.62 4.93
C GLU A 203 17.20 -5.33 3.59
N LEU A 204 18.15 -5.26 2.66
CA LEU A 204 18.11 -5.97 1.38
C LEU A 204 18.01 -7.48 1.60
N LEU A 205 18.84 -8.05 2.47
CA LEU A 205 18.78 -9.47 2.81
C LEU A 205 17.41 -9.88 3.39
N ARG A 206 16.78 -9.01 4.19
CA ARG A 206 15.43 -9.24 4.70
C ARG A 206 14.39 -9.24 3.58
N LEU A 207 14.47 -8.31 2.64
CA LEU A 207 13.58 -8.26 1.48
C LEU A 207 13.79 -9.45 0.54
N ASP A 208 15.04 -9.85 0.30
CA ASP A 208 15.36 -11.02 -0.53
C ASP A 208 14.74 -12.29 0.06
N ARG A 209 14.79 -12.47 1.38
CA ARG A 209 14.09 -13.58 2.06
C ARG A 209 12.58 -13.50 1.88
N ALA A 210 11.99 -12.30 1.97
CA ALA A 210 10.55 -12.12 1.77
C ALA A 210 10.13 -12.46 0.33
N VAL A 211 10.91 -12.04 -0.67
CA VAL A 211 10.68 -12.39 -2.08
C VAL A 211 10.82 -13.88 -2.31
N ALA A 212 11.87 -14.51 -1.76
CA ALA A 212 12.08 -15.95 -1.90
C ALA A 212 10.93 -16.75 -1.27
N GLN A 213 10.46 -16.35 -0.09
CA GLN A 213 9.29 -16.95 0.54
C GLN A 213 8.05 -16.82 -0.34
N GLN A 214 7.76 -15.63 -0.85
CA GLN A 214 6.60 -15.40 -1.72
C GLN A 214 6.66 -16.19 -3.02
N GLN A 215 7.86 -16.38 -3.59
CA GLN A 215 8.06 -17.24 -4.76
C GLN A 215 7.83 -18.72 -4.45
N ALA A 216 8.31 -19.18 -3.28
CA ALA A 216 8.06 -20.55 -2.82
C ALA A 216 6.56 -20.78 -2.58
N ASP A 217 5.86 -19.82 -1.96
CA ASP A 217 4.43 -19.90 -1.71
C ASP A 217 3.64 -19.95 -3.04
N ARG A 218 4.01 -19.12 -4.03
CA ARG A 218 3.41 -19.17 -5.38
C ARG A 218 3.68 -20.49 -6.09
N ARG A 219 4.88 -21.04 -5.94
CA ARG A 219 5.22 -22.33 -6.53
C ARG A 219 4.39 -23.45 -5.90
N LEU A 220 4.26 -23.45 -4.58
CA LEU A 220 3.40 -24.38 -3.86
C LEU A 220 1.94 -24.25 -4.28
N GLU A 221 1.44 -23.01 -4.45
CA GLU A 221 0.08 -22.77 -4.93
C GLU A 221 -0.15 -23.31 -6.35
N MET A 222 0.82 -23.17 -7.25
CA MET A 222 0.77 -23.76 -8.58
C MET A 222 0.77 -25.29 -8.51
N GLU A 223 1.68 -25.89 -7.74
CA GLU A 223 1.73 -27.34 -7.55
C GLU A 223 0.41 -27.86 -6.94
N MET A 224 -0.14 -27.20 -5.93
CA MET A 224 -1.45 -27.53 -5.34
C MET A 224 -2.58 -27.43 -6.34
N ARG A 225 -2.61 -26.39 -7.17
CA ARG A 225 -3.61 -26.21 -8.22
C ARG A 225 -3.53 -27.33 -9.25
N ASP A 226 -2.31 -27.71 -9.64
CA ASP A 226 -2.07 -28.80 -10.58
C ASP A 226 -2.54 -30.13 -9.98
N PHE A 227 -2.22 -30.44 -8.73
CA PHE A 227 -2.73 -31.63 -8.01
C PHE A 227 -4.26 -31.65 -7.92
N LEU A 228 -4.90 -30.51 -7.63
CA LEU A 228 -6.36 -30.40 -7.58
C LEU A 228 -6.98 -30.60 -8.97
N SER A 229 -6.33 -30.07 -10.02
CA SER A 229 -6.76 -30.27 -11.40
C SER A 229 -6.64 -31.73 -11.84
N GLU A 230 -5.56 -32.42 -11.48
CA GLU A 230 -5.36 -33.84 -11.77
C GLU A 230 -6.39 -34.70 -11.02
N ARG A 231 -6.66 -34.39 -9.75
CA ARG A 231 -7.70 -35.06 -8.97
C ARG A 231 -9.10 -34.85 -9.55
N SER A 232 -9.39 -33.69 -10.13
CA SER A 232 -10.66 -33.44 -10.84
C SER A 232 -10.84 -34.35 -12.06
N VAL A 233 -9.76 -34.72 -12.76
CA VAL A 233 -9.81 -35.68 -13.89
C VAL A 233 -10.17 -37.10 -13.44
N PHE A 234 -9.80 -37.47 -12.21
CA PHE A 234 -10.15 -38.78 -11.61
C PHE A 234 -11.40 -38.75 -10.72
N GLY A 235 -11.96 -37.57 -10.45
CA GLY A 235 -13.24 -37.40 -9.75
C GLY A 235 -14.38 -37.86 -10.66
N GLU A 236 -14.90 -39.06 -10.39
CA GLU A 236 -16.03 -39.72 -11.06
C GLU A 236 -17.38 -38.97 -10.99
N GLU A 237 -17.42 -37.65 -10.88
CA GLU A 237 -18.68 -36.88 -10.93
C GLU A 237 -19.29 -36.89 -12.35
N SER A 238 -18.49 -37.18 -13.37
CA SER A 238 -18.94 -37.48 -14.73
C SER A 238 -19.54 -38.89 -14.90
N ARG A 239 -19.57 -39.72 -13.85
CA ARG A 239 -20.33 -40.97 -13.77
C ARG A 239 -21.56 -40.86 -12.87
N THR A 240 -22.17 -39.68 -12.75
CA THR A 240 -23.64 -39.64 -12.60
C THR A 240 -24.26 -40.12 -13.91
N LEU A 241 -24.15 -41.43 -14.10
CA LEU A 241 -24.89 -42.22 -15.07
C LEU A 241 -26.33 -41.74 -15.05
N LYS A 242 -26.69 -41.05 -16.12
CA LYS A 242 -28.05 -40.88 -16.61
C LYS A 242 -28.56 -42.27 -16.97
N LEU A 243 -28.80 -43.11 -15.97
CA LEU A 243 -29.54 -44.35 -16.08
C LEU A 243 -30.94 -43.94 -16.51
N GLY A 244 -31.23 -44.17 -17.78
CA GLY A 244 -32.57 -44.02 -18.33
C GLY A 244 -33.55 -44.81 -17.48
N SER A 245 -34.49 -44.11 -16.86
CA SER A 245 -35.78 -44.67 -16.47
C SER A 245 -36.63 -44.78 -17.74
N SER A 246 -36.28 -45.72 -18.63
CA SER A 246 -37.22 -46.32 -19.56
C SER A 246 -37.94 -47.45 -18.83
N SER A 247 -39.08 -47.13 -18.22
CA SER A 247 -40.05 -48.12 -17.72
C SER A 247 -41.38 -47.86 -18.42
N ALA A 248 -41.66 -48.71 -19.40
CA ALA A 248 -42.93 -48.81 -20.07
C ALA A 248 -44.05 -49.12 -19.06
N THR A 249 -45.14 -48.36 -19.11
CA THR A 249 -46.47 -48.90 -18.82
C THR A 249 -47.47 -48.25 -19.77
N SER A 250 -47.71 -48.98 -20.84
CA SER A 250 -48.92 -48.97 -21.65
C SER A 250 -50.19 -48.72 -20.82
N LYS A 251 -50.97 -47.69 -21.17
CA LYS A 251 -52.44 -47.71 -21.07
C LYS A 251 -53.05 -46.82 -22.15
N THR A 252 -53.58 -47.52 -23.13
CA THR A 252 -54.60 -47.18 -24.12
C THR A 252 -55.73 -46.26 -23.61
N ASN A 253 -56.03 -45.20 -24.37
CA ASN A 253 -57.37 -44.64 -24.66
C ASN A 253 -57.16 -43.55 -25.73
N ALA A 254 -57.52 -43.75 -27.01
CA ALA A 254 -58.85 -43.72 -27.61
C ALA A 254 -59.46 -42.30 -27.68
N GLN A 255 -59.97 -41.96 -28.90
CA GLN A 255 -60.54 -40.70 -29.38
C GLN A 255 -59.55 -39.53 -29.57
N GLY A 256 -59.44 -38.87 -30.72
CA GLY A 256 -60.22 -38.88 -31.97
C GLY A 256 -60.05 -37.52 -32.67
N ALA A 257 -60.29 -37.51 -33.98
CA ALA A 257 -60.50 -36.37 -34.89
C ALA A 257 -59.26 -35.68 -35.51
N ASP A 258 -59.06 -36.01 -36.80
CA ASP A 258 -59.00 -35.11 -37.95
C ASP A 258 -58.21 -33.80 -37.84
N ARG A 259 -57.15 -33.69 -38.66
CA ARG A 259 -57.17 -32.80 -39.85
C ARG A 259 -55.87 -32.86 -40.65
N ASP A 260 -56.03 -33.20 -41.92
CA ASP A 260 -55.11 -32.94 -43.03
C ASP A 260 -54.83 -31.42 -43.18
N THR A 261 -53.56 -31.01 -43.29
CA THR A 261 -53.06 -30.11 -44.37
C THR A 261 -51.52 -29.93 -44.33
N PRO A 262 -50.85 -29.69 -45.49
CA PRO A 262 -49.42 -29.90 -45.72
C PRO A 262 -48.54 -28.62 -45.61
N PRO A 263 -47.21 -28.67 -45.86
CA PRO A 263 -46.25 -27.71 -45.31
C PRO A 263 -45.85 -26.59 -46.29
N ALA A 264 -45.61 -25.40 -45.73
CA ALA A 264 -44.76 -24.33 -46.26
C ALA A 264 -44.46 -23.41 -45.06
N GLY A 265 -43.21 -23.16 -44.70
CA GLY A 265 -42.36 -22.17 -45.36
C GLY A 265 -41.99 -21.13 -44.29
N PHE A 266 -40.69 -20.84 -44.19
CA PHE A 266 -40.06 -19.56 -43.84
C PHE A 266 -40.82 -18.61 -42.88
N GLU A 267 -40.21 -18.21 -41.75
CA GLU A 267 -39.96 -16.78 -41.43
C GLU A 267 -39.21 -16.61 -40.09
N TRP A 268 -38.24 -15.68 -40.12
CA TRP A 268 -37.47 -15.16 -38.99
C TRP A 268 -38.35 -14.39 -37.99
N GLY A 269 -38.02 -14.41 -36.70
CA GLY A 269 -38.61 -13.45 -35.77
C GLY A 269 -38.23 -13.66 -34.33
N GLY A 270 -37.18 -12.96 -33.88
CA GLY A 270 -36.87 -12.80 -32.46
C GLY A 270 -37.97 -12.01 -31.75
N GLY A 271 -38.33 -12.47 -30.56
CA GLY A 271 -39.23 -11.80 -29.64
C GLY A 271 -39.10 -12.44 -28.26
N TYR A 272 -38.25 -11.86 -27.41
CA TYR A 272 -38.29 -12.11 -25.97
C TYR A 272 -39.09 -10.99 -25.35
N ASP A 273 -40.29 -11.30 -24.90
CA ASP A 273 -41.01 -10.46 -23.96
C ASP A 273 -41.74 -11.32 -22.92
N ALA A 274 -41.78 -10.75 -21.72
CA ALA A 274 -42.70 -11.00 -20.62
C ALA A 274 -42.86 -12.43 -20.02
N GLY A 275 -42.30 -12.57 -18.82
CA GLY A 275 -43.15 -12.50 -17.61
C GLY A 275 -43.63 -13.80 -16.95
N ALA A 276 -44.07 -13.59 -15.70
CA ALA A 276 -44.82 -14.46 -14.78
C ALA A 276 -43.98 -15.45 -13.94
N ASN A 277 -43.82 -15.19 -12.64
CA ASN A 277 -44.72 -15.56 -11.53
C ASN A 277 -44.86 -17.07 -11.34
N LEU A 278 -44.49 -17.56 -10.14
CA LEU A 278 -45.04 -18.75 -9.47
C LEU A 278 -44.58 -18.75 -7.98
N PRO A 279 -45.30 -19.43 -7.07
CA PRO A 279 -45.84 -18.84 -5.86
C PRO A 279 -45.34 -19.52 -4.57
N GLY A 280 -45.76 -18.96 -3.44
CA GLY A 280 -45.52 -19.52 -2.12
C GLY A 280 -46.14 -20.90 -1.91
N ALA A 281 -45.46 -21.70 -1.08
CA ALA A 281 -46.00 -22.90 -0.48
C ALA A 281 -45.61 -22.94 1.00
N SER A 282 -46.61 -22.70 1.84
CA SER A 282 -46.66 -23.06 3.24
C SER A 282 -46.80 -24.58 3.38
N GLY A 283 -46.07 -25.16 4.34
CA GLY A 283 -46.18 -26.59 4.64
C GLY A 283 -45.51 -26.91 5.98
N ALA A 284 -46.34 -26.98 7.02
CA ALA A 284 -45.98 -27.53 8.32
C ALA A 284 -46.03 -29.07 8.26
N ALA A 285 -45.02 -29.75 8.81
CA ALA A 285 -45.13 -31.15 9.24
C ALA A 285 -44.04 -31.51 10.26
N SER A 286 -44.49 -31.70 11.49
CA SER A 286 -44.13 -32.76 12.46
C SER A 286 -42.88 -33.63 12.24
N GLY A 287 -41.95 -33.51 13.19
CA GLY A 287 -41.31 -34.55 14.01
C GLY A 287 -41.01 -35.95 13.47
N ASP A 288 -39.73 -36.32 13.51
CA ASP A 288 -39.27 -37.67 13.91
C ASP A 288 -37.85 -37.60 14.54
N PRO A 289 -37.50 -38.45 15.53
CA PRO A 289 -36.28 -38.32 16.32
C PRO A 289 -35.13 -39.24 15.86
N LEU A 290 -33.89 -38.77 16.13
CA LEU A 290 -32.68 -39.57 16.40
C LEU A 290 -32.31 -40.67 15.39
N SER A 291 -31.41 -40.33 14.47
CA SER A 291 -30.36 -41.25 13.99
C SER A 291 -29.10 -40.50 13.59
N GLY A 292 -27.96 -41.11 13.88
CA GLY A 292 -26.65 -40.48 13.98
C GLY A 292 -26.23 -39.68 12.75
N ARG A 293 -25.99 -38.39 12.98
CA ARG A 293 -25.19 -37.55 12.07
C ARG A 293 -23.72 -37.90 12.25
N THR A 294 -23.15 -38.58 11.26
CA THR A 294 -21.71 -38.56 11.00
C THR A 294 -21.24 -37.10 10.86
N PRO A 295 -20.06 -36.74 11.38
CA PRO A 295 -19.54 -35.38 11.27
C PRO A 295 -19.35 -35.02 9.79
N MET A 296 -19.68 -33.76 9.50
CA MET A 296 -19.68 -33.13 8.19
C MET A 296 -18.48 -33.54 7.33
N ALA A 297 -18.76 -33.99 6.11
CA ALA A 297 -17.84 -33.86 5.00
C ALA A 297 -17.47 -32.38 4.89
N LEU A 298 -16.20 -32.06 5.19
CA LEU A 298 -15.62 -30.79 4.80
C LEU A 298 -15.64 -30.75 3.28
N ASP A 299 -16.41 -29.83 2.73
CA ASP A 299 -16.39 -29.43 1.33
C ASP A 299 -14.98 -28.86 1.03
N PRO A 300 -14.10 -29.60 0.32
CA PRO A 300 -12.70 -29.20 0.13
C PRO A 300 -12.56 -27.96 -0.78
N ASP A 301 -13.63 -27.54 -1.45
CA ASP A 301 -13.63 -26.40 -2.36
C ASP A 301 -13.89 -25.06 -1.67
N ARG A 302 -14.06 -25.04 -0.35
CA ARG A 302 -14.36 -23.83 0.43
C ARG A 302 -13.24 -23.41 1.38
N ILE A 303 -11.99 -23.68 1.04
CA ILE A 303 -10.86 -23.00 1.65
C ILE A 303 -10.83 -21.58 1.04
N PRO A 304 -11.07 -20.51 1.81
CA PRO A 304 -10.82 -19.16 1.30
C PRO A 304 -9.32 -19.06 1.08
N ALA A 305 -8.89 -19.18 -0.18
CA ALA A 305 -7.55 -18.82 -0.58
C ALA A 305 -7.30 -17.42 -0.02
N THR A 306 -6.40 -17.34 0.95
CA THR A 306 -5.86 -16.08 1.44
C THR A 306 -5.01 -15.56 0.30
N ARG A 307 -5.68 -14.95 -0.68
CA ARG A 307 -5.11 -14.35 -1.86
C ARG A 307 -4.20 -13.25 -1.36
N SER A 308 -2.92 -13.57 -1.21
CA SER A 308 -1.87 -12.60 -0.99
C SER A 308 -1.90 -11.71 -2.22
N ASP A 309 -2.34 -10.48 -2.04
CA ASP A 309 -2.66 -9.56 -3.13
C ASP A 309 -1.41 -9.40 -4.02
N PRO A 310 -1.47 -9.64 -5.34
CA PRO A 310 -0.30 -9.55 -6.22
C PRO A 310 0.38 -8.16 -6.21
N GLY A 311 -0.29 -7.13 -5.67
CA GLY A 311 0.28 -5.82 -5.42
C GLY A 311 1.49 -5.82 -4.47
N ASP A 312 1.54 -6.74 -3.50
CA ASP A 312 2.64 -6.78 -2.51
C ASP A 312 3.96 -7.27 -3.11
N ALA A 313 3.93 -8.16 -4.10
CA ALA A 313 5.16 -8.60 -4.77
C ALA A 313 5.86 -7.43 -5.50
N SER A 314 5.07 -6.60 -6.17
CA SER A 314 5.58 -5.48 -6.95
C SER A 314 6.15 -4.39 -6.04
N SER A 315 5.48 -4.10 -4.91
CA SER A 315 5.96 -3.12 -3.94
C SER A 315 7.27 -3.57 -3.25
N ILE A 316 7.38 -4.85 -2.89
CA ILE A 316 8.60 -5.43 -2.32
C ILE A 316 9.76 -5.38 -3.34
N GLN A 317 9.51 -5.71 -4.61
CA GLN A 317 10.52 -5.62 -5.67
C GLN A 317 10.96 -4.19 -5.96
N ALA A 318 10.02 -3.24 -6.02
CA ALA A 318 10.33 -1.83 -6.21
C ALA A 318 11.21 -1.30 -5.07
N ARG A 319 10.88 -1.65 -3.82
CA ARG A 319 11.68 -1.28 -2.65
C ARG A 319 13.07 -1.91 -2.69
N ARG A 320 13.18 -3.17 -3.09
CA ARG A 320 14.48 -3.83 -3.30
C ARG A 320 15.34 -3.08 -4.31
N GLN A 321 14.77 -2.69 -5.46
CA GLN A 321 15.50 -1.92 -6.48
C GLN A 321 15.97 -0.57 -5.93
N GLN A 322 15.13 0.14 -5.20
CA GLN A 322 15.49 1.41 -4.55
C GLN A 322 16.67 1.25 -3.59
N ILE A 323 16.68 0.20 -2.76
CA ILE A 323 17.79 -0.07 -1.84
C ILE A 323 19.08 -0.37 -2.59
N VAL A 324 19.01 -1.14 -3.69
CA VAL A 324 20.18 -1.42 -4.54
C VAL A 324 20.74 -0.13 -5.15
N GLU A 325 19.89 0.74 -5.68
CA GLU A 325 20.33 2.03 -6.24
C GLU A 325 20.98 2.91 -5.17
N ARG A 326 20.40 2.95 -3.97
CA ARG A 326 20.95 3.72 -2.85
C ARG A 326 22.29 3.17 -2.37
N LEU A 327 22.43 1.85 -2.28
CA LEU A 327 23.71 1.20 -1.96
C LEU A 327 24.80 1.58 -2.98
N LYS A 328 24.48 1.61 -4.28
CA LYS A 328 25.42 2.03 -5.32
C LYS A 328 25.87 3.49 -5.13
N LYS A 329 24.93 4.39 -4.82
CA LYS A 329 25.24 5.80 -4.55
C LYS A 329 26.14 5.97 -3.32
N LEU A 330 25.80 5.32 -2.21
CA LEU A 330 26.60 5.37 -0.99
C LEU A 330 28.00 4.77 -1.18
N GLN A 331 28.13 3.75 -2.04
CA GLN A 331 29.42 3.18 -2.37
C GLN A 331 30.29 4.18 -3.14
N LEU A 332 29.72 4.83 -4.15
CA LEU A 332 30.41 5.86 -4.91
C LEU A 332 30.79 7.08 -4.04
N LEU A 333 29.95 7.43 -3.06
CA LEU A 333 30.23 8.49 -2.10
C LEU A 333 31.35 8.10 -1.13
N HIS A 334 31.32 6.89 -0.58
CA HIS A 334 32.38 6.37 0.27
C HIS A 334 33.74 6.39 -0.45
N ASP A 335 33.77 5.93 -1.69
CA ASP A 335 35.00 5.90 -2.50
C ASP A 335 35.51 7.33 -2.74
N ARG A 336 34.63 8.29 -3.04
CA ARG A 336 34.99 9.71 -3.16
C ARG A 336 35.51 10.34 -1.87
N LEU A 337 34.91 10.03 -0.73
CA LEU A 337 35.37 10.54 0.57
C LEU A 337 36.78 10.03 0.88
N ARG A 338 37.01 8.74 0.61
CA ARG A 338 38.30 8.11 0.78
C ARG A 338 39.36 8.71 -0.13
N ASP A 339 39.06 8.84 -1.43
CA ASP A 339 39.96 9.48 -2.39
C ASP A 339 40.30 10.92 -1.95
N LYS A 340 39.30 11.70 -1.51
CA LYS A 340 39.53 13.07 -1.03
C LYS A 340 40.44 13.09 0.21
N ALA A 341 40.19 12.23 1.19
CA ALA A 341 41.02 12.13 2.39
C ALA A 341 42.48 11.74 2.05
N GLU A 342 42.68 10.80 1.13
CA GLU A 342 44.01 10.40 0.65
C GLU A 342 44.72 11.59 -0.06
N THR A 343 44.02 12.32 -0.92
CA THR A 343 44.61 13.50 -1.60
C THR A 343 44.99 14.64 -0.66
N LEU A 344 44.27 14.82 0.44
CA LEU A 344 44.59 15.85 1.44
C LEU A 344 45.79 15.45 2.30
N LEU A 345 45.99 14.16 2.56
CA LEU A 345 47.18 13.65 3.26
C LEU A 345 48.46 13.74 2.40
N GLU A 346 48.32 13.69 1.08
CA GLU A 346 49.46 13.79 0.14
C GLU A 346 49.89 15.22 -0.19
N GLN A 347 49.11 16.25 0.19
CA GLN A 347 49.48 17.66 0.01
C GLN A 347 50.26 18.16 1.24
N PRO A 348 51.60 18.34 1.14
CA PRO A 348 52.46 18.72 2.26
C PRO A 348 52.37 20.19 2.66
#